data_AF-A0A849TR06-F1
#
_entry.id   AF-A0A849TR06-F1
#
_cell.length_a   1.000
_cell.length_b   1.000
_cell.length_c   1.000
_cell.angle_alpha   90.00
_cell.angle_beta   90.00
_cell.angle_gamma   90.00
#
_symmetry.space_group_name_H-M   'P 1'
#
loop_
_entity.id
_entity.type
_entity.pdbx_description
1 polymer ?
#
loop_
_entity_poly.entity_id
_entity_poly.type
_entity_poly.pdbx_seq_one_letter_code
_entity_poly.pdbx_strand_id
1 'polypeptide(L)'
;MSCKETHNRTGWIMTGLLALYSILSVGCAAPHVPARIIYEDPVNFVRLEEDSEVLAEWPPSHHTHPFTIEPDKLRTILSGLKVQEHWIALQRWMRGESPLVPAFTDEELALLSVRLSEALAEVKDNERVTFYLSQPQTFARRIITTGGFYVHGTELHIILGNWRIIYGIPAYGMIYDRRYPMRPTAAKGFDLRFEPAEAVVPMKSSLLDGVLANAKDELIIDLTKLDPPDPEVSLIRSCLNHESLC
;
A
#
# COMPACT_ATOMS: atom_id res chain seq x y z
N MET A 1 65.33 42.50 11.16
CA MET A 1 64.08 41.82 11.61
C MET A 1 62.92 42.55 10.95
N SER A 2 61.96 41.96 10.25
CA SER A 2 61.61 40.57 10.02
C SER A 2 60.90 40.47 8.66
N CYS A 3 61.20 39.40 7.92
CA CYS A 3 60.73 39.12 6.56
C CYS A 3 59.25 38.68 6.60
N LYS A 4 58.42 39.20 5.68
CA LYS A 4 57.00 38.79 5.54
C LYS A 4 56.93 37.37 4.98
N GLU A 5 56.51 36.42 5.81
CA GLU A 5 56.08 35.08 5.39
C GLU A 5 54.77 35.17 4.58
N THR A 6 54.88 35.24 3.25
CA THR A 6 53.74 35.21 2.31
C THR A 6 53.46 33.81 1.76
N HIS A 7 53.87 32.74 2.46
CA HIS A 7 53.88 31.39 1.87
C HIS A 7 52.72 30.46 2.29
N ASN A 8 51.83 30.85 3.21
CA ASN A 8 50.83 29.91 3.74
C ASN A 8 49.36 30.21 3.38
N ARG A 9 49.02 31.44 2.93
CA ARG A 9 47.60 31.80 2.68
C ARG A 9 47.02 31.18 1.42
N THR A 10 47.81 31.04 0.35
CA THR A 10 47.35 30.53 -0.95
C THR A 10 47.06 29.03 -0.92
N GLY A 11 47.84 28.26 -0.15
CA GLY A 11 47.60 26.83 0.04
C GLY A 11 46.30 26.55 0.78
N TRP A 12 45.96 27.35 1.80
CA TRP A 12 44.75 27.18 2.61
C TRP A 12 43.47 27.53 1.84
N ILE A 13 43.56 28.50 0.93
CA ILE A 13 42.44 28.87 0.06
C ILE A 13 42.19 27.76 -0.97
N MET A 14 43.25 27.18 -1.54
CA MET A 14 43.13 26.13 -2.55
C MET A 14 42.67 24.80 -1.96
N THR A 15 43.12 24.43 -0.76
CA THR A 15 42.61 23.25 -0.02
C THR A 15 41.17 23.45 0.42
N GLY A 16 40.79 24.66 0.86
CA GLY A 16 39.40 24.99 1.20
C GLY A 16 38.45 24.87 0.00
N LEU A 17 38.87 25.33 -1.18
CA LEU A 17 38.10 25.22 -2.42
C LEU A 17 37.94 23.76 -2.90
N LEU A 18 38.98 22.94 -2.78
CA LEU A 18 38.94 21.51 -3.10
C LEU A 18 38.02 20.72 -2.15
N ALA A 19 38.04 21.05 -0.85
CA ALA A 19 37.15 20.44 0.14
C ALA A 19 35.68 20.82 -0.12
N LEU A 20 35.41 22.09 -0.46
CA LEU A 20 34.06 22.56 -0.79
C LEU A 20 33.52 21.91 -2.07
N TYR A 21 34.35 21.74 -3.09
CA TYR A 21 33.97 21.05 -4.34
C TYR A 21 33.62 19.56 -4.10
N SER A 22 34.35 18.90 -3.20
CA SER A 22 34.09 17.50 -2.83
C SER A 22 32.74 17.32 -2.12
N ILE A 23 32.34 18.28 -1.27
CA ILE A 23 31.04 18.26 -0.58
C ILE A 23 29.88 18.51 -1.55
N LEU A 24 30.09 19.36 -2.56
CA LEU A 24 29.09 19.66 -3.59
C LEU A 24 28.92 18.52 -4.62
N SER A 25 29.81 17.54 -4.62
CA SER A 25 29.79 16.39 -5.53
C SER A 25 29.00 15.19 -5.00
N VAL A 26 28.36 15.30 -3.83
CA VAL A 26 27.43 14.28 -3.34
C VAL A 26 26.14 14.38 -4.16
N GLY A 27 26.15 13.74 -5.33
CA GLY A 27 24.95 13.58 -6.13
C GLY A 27 23.92 12.77 -5.34
N CYS A 28 22.70 13.30 -5.21
CA CYS A 28 21.56 12.52 -4.74
C CYS A 28 21.31 11.38 -5.74
N ALA A 29 21.83 10.18 -5.45
CA ALA A 29 21.33 8.97 -6.08
C ALA A 29 19.86 8.83 -5.65
N ALA A 30 18.94 9.05 -6.58
CA ALA A 30 17.52 8.84 -6.32
C ALA A 30 17.33 7.38 -5.90
N PRO A 31 16.71 7.09 -4.73
CA PRO A 31 16.56 5.73 -4.24
C PRO A 31 15.95 4.84 -5.32
N HIS A 32 16.65 3.76 -5.67
CA HIS A 32 16.06 2.69 -6.45
C HIS A 32 15.31 1.81 -5.46
N VAL A 33 13.98 1.70 -5.59
CA VAL A 33 13.21 0.76 -4.77
C VAL A 33 13.51 -0.63 -5.34
N PRO A 34 14.23 -1.50 -4.63
CA PRO A 34 14.45 -2.86 -5.09
C PRO A 34 13.08 -3.54 -5.18
N ALA A 35 12.70 -3.94 -6.40
CA ALA A 35 11.41 -4.56 -6.64
C ALA A 35 11.59 -5.82 -7.50
N ARG A 36 10.97 -6.92 -7.08
CA ARG A 36 10.87 -8.15 -7.88
C ARG A 36 9.54 -8.15 -8.62
N ILE A 37 9.56 -8.46 -9.91
CA ILE A 37 8.37 -8.40 -10.75
C ILE A 37 7.67 -9.76 -10.73
N ILE A 38 6.38 -9.77 -10.39
CA ILE A 38 5.49 -10.93 -10.53
C ILE A 38 4.71 -10.81 -11.84
N TYR A 39 4.17 -9.63 -12.10
CA TYR A 39 3.44 -9.32 -13.31
C TYR A 39 3.73 -7.89 -13.76
N GLU A 40 3.95 -7.70 -15.05
CA GLU A 40 4.08 -6.37 -15.64
C GLU A 40 3.55 -6.36 -17.06
N ASP A 41 2.65 -5.42 -17.32
CA ASP A 41 2.21 -5.04 -18.65
C ASP A 41 2.46 -3.52 -18.85
N PRO A 42 2.18 -2.95 -20.04
CA PRO A 42 2.45 -1.54 -20.31
C PRO A 42 1.74 -0.55 -19.37
N VAL A 43 0.62 -0.93 -18.75
CA VAL A 43 -0.22 -0.05 -17.93
C VAL A 43 -0.33 -0.50 -16.48
N ASN A 44 -0.23 -1.79 -16.18
CA ASN A 44 -0.39 -2.38 -14.85
C ASN A 44 0.87 -3.14 -14.41
N PHE A 45 1.08 -3.25 -13.11
CA PHE A 45 2.07 -4.19 -12.57
C PHE A 45 1.66 -4.70 -11.18
N VAL A 46 2.22 -5.86 -10.83
CA VAL A 46 2.28 -6.41 -9.47
C VAL A 46 3.73 -6.78 -9.19
N ARG A 47 4.27 -6.25 -8.10
CA ARG A 47 5.68 -6.36 -7.71
C ARG A 47 5.80 -6.67 -6.23
N LEU A 48 6.93 -7.22 -5.83
CA LEU A 48 7.33 -7.38 -4.44
C LEU A 48 8.33 -6.28 -4.12
N GLU A 49 8.06 -5.49 -3.10
CA GLU A 49 8.91 -4.38 -2.67
C GLU A 49 9.32 -4.57 -1.21
N GLU A 50 10.55 -4.23 -0.86
CA GLU A 50 10.99 -4.26 0.53
C GLU A 50 10.13 -3.33 1.40
N ASP A 51 9.72 -3.82 2.56
CA ASP A 51 8.97 -3.06 3.54
C ASP A 51 9.92 -2.38 4.53
N SER A 52 10.01 -1.04 4.45
CA SER A 52 10.83 -0.25 5.37
C SER A 52 10.37 -0.30 6.84
N GLU A 53 9.18 -0.81 7.11
CA GLU A 53 8.67 -0.99 8.48
C GLU A 53 9.13 -2.32 9.10
N VAL A 54 9.64 -3.26 8.29
CA VAL A 54 10.19 -4.53 8.77
C VAL A 54 11.66 -4.32 9.14
N LEU A 55 11.98 -4.58 10.40
CA LEU A 55 13.33 -4.48 10.93
C LEU A 55 13.95 -5.87 10.96
N ALA A 56 15.07 -6.05 10.24
CA ALA A 56 15.75 -7.34 10.12
C ALA A 56 16.22 -7.89 11.49
N GLU A 57 16.50 -7.00 12.44
CA GLU A 57 16.90 -7.33 13.82
C GLU A 57 15.72 -7.68 14.75
N TRP A 58 14.48 -7.44 14.33
CA TRP A 58 13.28 -7.65 15.15
C TRP A 58 12.30 -8.61 14.44
N PRO A 59 12.45 -9.93 14.65
CA PRO A 59 11.61 -10.95 14.02
C PRO A 59 10.10 -10.73 14.17
N PRO A 60 9.56 -10.18 15.29
CA PRO A 60 8.14 -9.89 15.38
C PRO A 60 7.63 -8.79 14.44
N SER A 61 8.51 -8.03 13.77
CA SER A 61 8.10 -7.10 12.70
C SER A 61 7.95 -7.77 11.35
N HIS A 62 8.43 -9.01 11.20
CA HIS A 62 8.38 -9.72 9.93
C HIS A 62 6.95 -10.10 9.56
N HIS A 63 6.68 -10.07 8.26
CA HIS A 63 5.40 -10.50 7.71
C HIS A 63 5.31 -12.03 7.71
N THR A 64 4.08 -12.55 7.80
CA THR A 64 3.77 -13.97 7.69
C THR A 64 3.74 -14.37 6.21
N HIS A 65 4.94 -14.37 5.63
CA HIS A 65 5.19 -14.63 4.23
C HIS A 65 6.27 -15.72 4.07
N PRO A 66 6.19 -16.54 3.02
CA PRO A 66 5.15 -16.58 1.99
C PRO A 66 3.80 -17.07 2.52
N PHE A 67 2.71 -16.66 1.87
CA PHE A 67 1.34 -17.01 2.23
C PHE A 67 0.56 -17.48 1.01
N THR A 68 -0.06 -18.66 1.08
CA THR A 68 -0.87 -19.19 -0.02
C THR A 68 -2.34 -18.90 0.20
N ILE A 69 -2.97 -18.26 -0.78
CA ILE A 69 -4.42 -18.01 -0.81
C ILE A 69 -4.94 -18.29 -2.21
N GLU A 70 -6.06 -19.01 -2.32
CA GLU A 70 -6.68 -19.31 -3.60
C GLU A 70 -7.15 -18.02 -4.31
N PRO A 71 -6.96 -17.90 -5.64
CA PRO A 71 -7.41 -16.73 -6.40
C PRO A 71 -8.90 -16.42 -6.21
N ASP A 72 -9.75 -17.44 -6.15
CA ASP A 72 -11.20 -17.25 -5.95
C ASP A 72 -11.52 -16.68 -4.56
N LYS A 73 -10.83 -17.15 -3.51
CA LYS A 73 -10.96 -16.60 -2.15
C LYS A 73 -10.50 -15.14 -2.14
N LEU A 74 -9.37 -14.86 -2.77
CA LEU A 74 -8.85 -13.50 -2.87
C LEU A 74 -9.77 -12.58 -3.68
N ARG A 75 -10.40 -13.07 -4.76
CA ARG A 75 -11.40 -12.33 -5.53
C ARG A 75 -12.59 -11.94 -4.65
N THR A 76 -13.09 -12.86 -3.83
CA THR A 76 -14.17 -12.57 -2.87
C THR A 76 -13.76 -11.47 -1.90
N ILE A 77 -12.57 -11.56 -1.31
CA ILE A 77 -12.03 -10.53 -0.42
C ILE A 77 -11.93 -9.18 -1.14
N LEU A 78 -11.31 -9.13 -2.32
CA LEU A 78 -11.14 -7.88 -3.04
C LEU A 78 -12.48 -7.26 -3.46
N SER A 79 -13.50 -8.07 -3.74
CA SER A 79 -14.85 -7.59 -4.08
C SER A 79 -15.60 -6.96 -2.90
N GLY A 80 -15.26 -7.39 -1.67
CA GLY A 80 -15.75 -6.82 -0.42
C GLY A 80 -15.13 -5.46 -0.08
N LEU A 81 -14.03 -5.08 -0.73
CA LEU A 81 -13.40 -3.78 -0.52
C LEU A 81 -14.23 -2.67 -1.14
N LYS A 82 -14.56 -1.68 -0.31
CA LYS A 82 -15.32 -0.51 -0.70
C LYS A 82 -14.57 0.76 -0.35
N VAL A 83 -14.80 1.80 -1.13
CA VAL A 83 -14.23 3.13 -0.91
C VAL A 83 -15.36 4.12 -0.70
N GLN A 84 -15.17 5.01 0.27
CA GLN A 84 -16.06 6.14 0.54
C GLN A 84 -15.28 7.44 0.41
N GLU A 85 -15.59 8.26 -0.60
CA GLU A 85 -14.91 9.55 -0.77
C GLU A 85 -15.29 10.56 0.32
N HIS A 86 -14.33 11.39 0.73
CA HIS A 86 -14.58 12.52 1.60
C HIS A 86 -15.19 13.67 0.79
N TRP A 87 -16.49 13.90 0.96
CA TRP A 87 -17.12 15.10 0.43
C TRP A 87 -16.88 16.30 1.36
N ILE A 88 -16.61 17.46 0.76
CA ILE A 88 -16.48 18.72 1.51
C ILE A 88 -17.78 18.98 2.26
N ALA A 89 -17.72 19.54 3.47
CA ALA A 89 -18.88 19.71 4.35
C ALA A 89 -20.11 20.35 3.66
N LEU A 90 -19.90 21.29 2.75
CA LEU A 90 -20.95 21.91 1.96
C LEU A 90 -21.61 20.93 0.96
N GLN A 91 -20.83 20.09 0.29
CA GLN A 91 -21.35 19.04 -0.60
C GLN A 91 -22.12 17.98 0.20
N ARG A 92 -21.59 17.57 1.36
CA ARG A 92 -22.24 16.61 2.26
C ARG A 92 -23.59 17.14 2.78
N TRP A 93 -23.67 18.42 3.13
CA TRP A 93 -24.92 19.03 3.56
C TRP A 93 -25.99 19.07 2.44
N MET A 94 -25.59 19.30 1.20
CA MET A 94 -26.53 19.35 0.06
C MET A 94 -26.93 17.97 -0.49
N ARG A 95 -26.02 16.99 -0.47
CA ARG A 95 -26.18 15.71 -1.19
C ARG A 95 -26.21 14.47 -0.28
N GLY A 96 -26.05 14.64 1.03
CA GLY A 96 -25.92 13.53 1.97
C GLY A 96 -24.49 12.99 2.05
N GLU A 97 -24.34 11.81 2.67
CA GLU A 97 -23.04 11.12 2.73
C GLU A 97 -22.61 10.61 1.36
N SER A 98 -21.30 10.51 1.15
CA SER A 98 -20.74 9.95 -0.07
C SER A 98 -21.09 8.46 -0.16
N PRO A 99 -21.53 7.97 -1.34
CA PRO A 99 -21.89 6.57 -1.50
C PRO A 99 -20.68 5.67 -1.32
N LEU A 100 -20.93 4.48 -0.76
CA LEU A 100 -19.96 3.42 -0.67
C LEU A 100 -19.86 2.70 -2.03
N VAL A 101 -18.70 2.73 -2.67
CA VAL A 101 -18.50 2.17 -4.01
C VAL A 101 -17.43 1.07 -4.02
N PRO A 102 -17.47 0.10 -4.95
CA PRO A 102 -16.42 -0.90 -5.07
C PRO A 102 -15.03 -0.27 -5.26
N ALA A 103 -14.03 -0.78 -4.55
CA ALA A 103 -12.65 -0.31 -4.66
C ALA A 103 -12.07 -0.59 -6.06
N PHE A 104 -12.43 -1.74 -6.64
CA PHE A 104 -11.91 -2.24 -7.92
C PHE A 104 -13.04 -2.53 -8.92
N THR A 105 -12.74 -2.46 -10.22
CA THR A 105 -13.65 -2.95 -11.29
C THR A 105 -13.56 -4.47 -11.46
N ASP A 106 -14.49 -5.07 -12.20
CA ASP A 106 -14.49 -6.52 -12.43
C ASP A 106 -13.24 -7.02 -13.16
N GLU A 107 -12.71 -6.22 -14.08
CA GLU A 107 -11.46 -6.48 -14.81
C GLU A 107 -10.25 -6.40 -13.89
N GLU A 108 -10.22 -5.38 -13.01
CA GLU A 108 -9.17 -5.22 -12.00
C GLU A 108 -9.21 -6.38 -11.00
N LEU A 109 -10.40 -6.80 -10.56
CA LEU A 109 -10.57 -7.98 -9.70
C LEU A 109 -10.09 -9.26 -10.38
N ALA A 110 -10.35 -9.44 -11.68
CA ALA A 110 -9.91 -10.61 -12.43
C ALA A 110 -8.38 -10.67 -12.55
N LEU A 111 -7.73 -9.53 -12.78
CA LEU A 111 -6.27 -9.43 -12.81
C LEU A 111 -5.66 -9.62 -11.42
N LEU A 112 -6.12 -8.84 -10.44
CA LEU A 112 -5.51 -8.80 -9.11
C LEU A 112 -5.65 -10.12 -8.36
N SER A 113 -6.81 -10.78 -8.42
CA SER A 113 -7.03 -12.05 -7.71
C SER A 113 -5.99 -13.12 -8.05
N VAL A 114 -5.65 -13.27 -9.33
CA VAL A 114 -4.62 -14.22 -9.79
C VAL A 114 -3.22 -13.72 -9.43
N ARG A 115 -2.89 -12.47 -9.80
CA ARG A 115 -1.51 -11.96 -9.64
C ARG A 115 -1.10 -11.72 -8.20
N LEU A 116 -2.02 -11.32 -7.33
CA LEU A 116 -1.74 -11.17 -5.92
C LEU A 116 -1.64 -12.52 -5.22
N SER A 117 -2.42 -13.53 -5.63
CA SER A 117 -2.26 -14.91 -5.13
C SER A 117 -0.87 -15.46 -5.46
N GLU A 118 -0.42 -15.32 -6.71
CA GLU A 118 0.95 -15.66 -7.13
C GLU A 118 2.00 -14.89 -6.33
N ALA A 119 1.81 -13.57 -6.17
CA ALA A 119 2.75 -12.73 -5.44
C ALA A 119 2.86 -13.10 -3.95
N LEU A 120 1.74 -13.37 -3.27
CA LEU A 120 1.71 -13.77 -1.87
C LEU A 120 2.41 -15.12 -1.64
N ALA A 121 2.41 -16.02 -2.63
CA ALA A 121 3.12 -17.29 -2.56
C ALA A 121 4.66 -17.15 -2.70
N GLU A 122 5.15 -16.04 -3.25
CA GLU A 122 6.58 -15.80 -3.52
C GLU A 122 7.23 -14.72 -2.65
N VAL A 123 6.42 -13.86 -2.03
CA VAL A 123 6.87 -12.73 -1.23
C VAL A 123 7.61 -13.21 0.01
N LYS A 124 8.68 -12.49 0.37
CA LYS A 124 9.47 -12.76 1.57
C LYS A 124 8.87 -12.07 2.79
N ASP A 125 9.37 -12.46 3.96
CA ASP A 125 9.02 -11.93 5.27
C ASP A 125 9.34 -10.44 5.46
N ASN A 126 10.27 -9.89 4.68
CA ASN A 126 10.64 -8.47 4.66
C ASN A 126 10.11 -7.70 3.43
N GLU A 127 9.29 -8.36 2.61
CA GLU A 127 8.71 -7.79 1.39
C GLU A 127 7.19 -7.62 1.57
N ARG A 128 6.62 -6.65 0.87
CA ARG A 128 5.17 -6.52 0.67
C ARG A 128 4.83 -6.65 -0.81
N VAL A 129 3.61 -7.05 -1.11
CA VAL A 129 3.10 -7.03 -2.48
C VAL A 129 2.60 -5.63 -2.79
N THR A 130 3.06 -5.04 -3.89
CA THR A 130 2.66 -3.71 -4.35
C THR A 130 2.03 -3.83 -5.73
N PHE A 131 0.90 -3.16 -5.94
CA PHE A 131 0.21 -3.12 -7.22
C PHE A 131 0.03 -1.70 -7.75
N TYR A 132 -0.06 -1.62 -9.06
CA TYR A 132 -0.33 -0.41 -9.78
C TYR A 132 -1.27 -0.74 -10.94
N LEU A 133 -2.44 -0.12 -10.92
CA LEU A 133 -3.45 -0.24 -11.95
C LEU A 133 -3.61 1.10 -12.63
N SER A 134 -3.65 1.08 -13.97
CA SER A 134 -3.87 2.29 -14.74
C SER A 134 -4.78 2.07 -15.92
N GLN A 135 -5.76 2.97 -16.04
CA GLN A 135 -6.71 2.98 -17.13
C GLN A 135 -6.54 4.27 -17.94
N PRO A 136 -6.35 4.20 -19.26
CA PRO A 136 -6.28 5.41 -20.09
C PRO A 136 -7.63 6.11 -20.09
N GLN A 137 -7.65 7.41 -19.77
CA GLN A 137 -8.85 8.24 -19.85
C GLN A 137 -8.84 9.08 -21.14
N THR A 138 -7.69 9.67 -21.45
CA THR A 138 -7.42 10.38 -22.70
C THR A 138 -5.95 10.16 -23.09
N PHE A 139 -5.51 10.67 -24.24
CA PHE A 139 -4.10 10.59 -24.66
C PHE A 139 -3.11 11.22 -23.67
N ALA A 140 -3.56 12.14 -22.81
CA ALA A 140 -2.73 12.86 -21.86
C ALA A 140 -3.11 12.62 -20.39
N ARG A 141 -4.11 11.76 -20.12
CA ARG A 141 -4.59 11.49 -18.76
C ARG A 141 -4.95 10.03 -18.59
N ARG A 142 -4.68 9.54 -17.39
CA ARG A 142 -5.04 8.19 -16.97
C ARG A 142 -5.60 8.23 -15.56
N ILE A 143 -6.41 7.24 -15.25
CA ILE A 143 -6.91 7.00 -13.90
C ILE A 143 -5.97 5.95 -13.29
N ILE A 144 -5.52 6.19 -12.06
CA ILE A 144 -4.62 5.26 -11.37
C ILE A 144 -5.21 4.82 -10.04
N THR A 145 -5.01 3.54 -9.74
CA THR A 145 -5.29 2.94 -8.43
C THR A 145 -4.05 2.17 -8.02
N THR A 146 -3.50 2.46 -6.84
CA THR A 146 -2.25 1.89 -6.37
C THR A 146 -2.35 1.54 -4.90
N GLY A 147 -1.61 0.54 -4.48
CA GLY A 147 -1.65 0.09 -3.10
C GLY A 147 -0.74 -1.11 -2.87
N GLY A 148 -0.86 -1.67 -1.68
CA GLY A 148 -0.08 -2.82 -1.28
C GLY A 148 -0.83 -3.74 -0.32
N PHE A 149 -0.33 -4.96 -0.25
CA PHE A 149 -0.84 -6.06 0.55
C PHE A 149 0.31 -6.73 1.27
N TYR A 150 0.07 -7.10 2.52
CA TYR A 150 0.93 -8.01 3.27
C TYR A 150 0.10 -8.78 4.29
N VAL A 151 0.64 -9.89 4.78
CA VAL A 151 -0.03 -10.74 5.77
C VAL A 151 0.79 -10.74 7.04
N HIS A 152 0.14 -10.55 8.19
CA HIS A 152 0.77 -10.62 9.50
C HIS A 152 -0.08 -11.49 10.43
N GLY A 153 0.46 -12.62 10.89
CA GLY A 153 -0.29 -13.64 11.61
C GLY A 153 -1.43 -14.20 10.75
N THR A 154 -2.68 -13.91 11.14
CA THR A 154 -3.90 -14.28 10.39
C THR A 154 -4.60 -13.08 9.77
N GLU A 155 -3.94 -11.92 9.78
CA GLU A 155 -4.49 -10.65 9.34
C GLU A 155 -3.94 -10.29 7.96
N LEU A 156 -4.83 -9.98 7.02
CA LEU A 156 -4.49 -9.38 5.73
C LEU A 156 -4.56 -7.87 5.86
N HIS A 157 -3.42 -7.23 5.66
CA HIS A 157 -3.27 -5.79 5.70
C HIS A 157 -3.34 -5.23 4.28
N ILE A 158 -4.15 -4.19 4.11
CA ILE A 158 -4.47 -3.59 2.82
C ILE A 158 -4.27 -2.09 2.92
N ILE A 159 -3.42 -1.56 2.04
CA ILE A 159 -3.13 -0.14 1.96
C ILE A 159 -3.47 0.32 0.55
N LEU A 160 -4.27 1.37 0.45
CA LEU A 160 -4.60 2.02 -0.82
C LEU A 160 -3.93 3.39 -0.85
N GLY A 161 -2.85 3.52 -1.63
CA GLY A 161 -2.08 4.75 -1.74
C GLY A 161 -2.77 5.79 -2.62
N ASN A 162 -3.34 5.34 -3.74
CA ASN A 162 -4.11 6.18 -4.66
C ASN A 162 -5.35 5.40 -5.11
N TRP A 163 -6.51 6.04 -5.14
CA TRP A 163 -7.74 5.42 -5.66
C TRP A 163 -8.37 6.30 -6.72
N ARG A 164 -8.48 5.76 -7.94
CA ARG A 164 -9.10 6.39 -9.10
C ARG A 164 -8.72 7.87 -9.31
N ILE A 165 -7.49 8.23 -9.00
CA ILE A 165 -7.04 9.60 -9.19
C ILE A 165 -6.71 9.83 -10.66
N ILE A 166 -7.08 11.00 -11.17
CA ILE A 166 -6.73 11.41 -12.54
C ILE A 166 -5.30 11.94 -12.53
N TYR A 167 -4.40 11.20 -13.16
CA TYR A 167 -3.01 11.56 -13.33
C TYR A 167 -2.75 12.03 -14.77
N GLY A 168 -2.12 13.19 -14.92
CA GLY A 168 -1.68 13.70 -16.21
C GLY A 168 -0.38 13.04 -16.64
N ILE A 169 -0.33 12.50 -17.85
CA ILE A 169 0.90 11.90 -18.40
C ILE A 169 1.88 13.05 -18.68
N PRO A 170 3.04 13.13 -17.98
CA PRO A 170 3.99 14.20 -18.21
C PRO A 170 4.54 14.10 -19.64
N ALA A 171 4.62 15.23 -20.36
CA ALA A 171 5.12 15.28 -21.73
C ALA A 171 6.61 14.89 -21.85
N TYR A 172 7.38 15.11 -20.77
CA TYR A 172 8.77 14.72 -20.61
C TYR A 172 9.02 14.37 -19.15
N GLY A 173 9.72 13.25 -18.87
CA GLY A 173 10.20 12.91 -17.53
C GLY A 173 9.75 11.55 -17.00
N MET A 174 10.16 11.27 -15.76
CA MET A 174 9.83 10.03 -15.05
C MET A 174 8.36 10.01 -14.65
N ILE A 175 7.75 8.84 -14.79
CA ILE A 175 6.40 8.55 -14.31
C ILE A 175 6.49 8.28 -12.79
N TYR A 176 6.32 9.32 -11.98
CA TYR A 176 6.58 9.30 -10.52
C TYR A 176 5.70 8.31 -9.75
N ASP A 177 4.43 8.23 -10.14
CA ASP A 177 3.43 7.33 -9.56
C ASP A 177 3.77 5.84 -9.83
N ARG A 178 4.37 5.51 -10.98
CA ARG A 178 4.83 4.13 -11.27
C ARG A 178 6.08 3.76 -10.46
N ARG A 179 6.90 4.74 -10.03
CA ARG A 179 8.13 4.50 -9.25
C ARG A 179 7.89 4.44 -7.74
N TYR A 180 6.88 5.16 -7.25
CA TYR A 180 6.51 5.18 -5.83
C TYR A 180 4.99 4.98 -5.67
N PRO A 181 4.46 3.81 -6.05
CA PRO A 181 3.03 3.52 -6.05
C PRO A 181 2.39 3.63 -4.65
N MET A 182 3.16 3.39 -3.59
CA MET A 182 2.72 3.50 -2.20
C MET A 182 2.70 4.93 -1.67
N ARG A 183 3.22 5.91 -2.43
CA ARG A 183 3.17 7.33 -2.04
C ARG A 183 1.90 7.97 -2.61
N PRO A 184 1.02 8.52 -1.77
CA PRO A 184 -0.13 9.26 -2.24
C PRO A 184 0.31 10.44 -3.11
N THR A 185 -0.28 10.57 -4.29
CA THR A 185 -0.02 11.70 -5.22
C THR A 185 -0.82 12.94 -4.80
N ALA A 186 -1.87 12.75 -4.00
CA ALA A 186 -2.68 13.79 -3.37
C ALA A 186 -2.99 13.39 -1.92
N ALA A 187 -3.46 14.34 -1.11
CA ALA A 187 -3.97 14.03 0.22
C ALA A 187 -5.08 12.96 0.12
N LYS A 188 -5.05 11.95 1.00
CA LYS A 188 -6.01 10.84 0.96
C LYS A 188 -7.41 11.40 1.23
N GLY A 189 -8.23 11.46 0.19
CA GLY A 189 -9.58 12.01 0.21
C GLY A 189 -10.67 10.94 0.27
N PHE A 190 -10.36 9.78 0.82
CA PHE A 190 -11.28 8.64 0.88
C PHE A 190 -10.94 7.70 2.04
N ASP A 191 -11.96 6.99 2.53
CA ASP A 191 -11.82 5.90 3.50
C ASP A 191 -11.96 4.56 2.80
N LEU A 192 -11.13 3.59 3.21
CA LEU A 192 -11.24 2.20 2.78
C LEU A 192 -12.09 1.42 3.80
N ARG A 193 -13.07 0.67 3.30
CA ARG A 193 -14.02 -0.13 4.08
C ARG A 193 -14.06 -1.55 3.53
N PHE A 194 -14.59 -2.48 4.31
CA PHE A 194 -14.76 -3.85 3.87
C PHE A 194 -16.08 -4.44 4.35
N GLU A 195 -16.67 -5.25 3.48
CA GLU A 195 -17.88 -6.03 3.73
C GLU A 195 -17.54 -7.52 3.54
N PRO A 196 -17.77 -8.39 4.53
CA PRO A 196 -18.46 -8.17 5.82
C PRO A 196 -17.64 -7.37 6.84
N ALA A 197 -18.29 -6.46 7.57
CA ALA A 197 -17.63 -5.58 8.55
C ALA A 197 -17.10 -6.34 9.78
N GLU A 198 -17.65 -7.52 10.07
CA GLU A 198 -17.28 -8.38 11.20
C GLU A 198 -15.84 -8.91 11.09
N ALA A 199 -15.34 -9.04 9.85
CA ALA A 199 -13.98 -9.45 9.55
C ALA A 199 -12.97 -8.32 9.71
N VAL A 200 -13.41 -7.06 9.79
CA VAL A 200 -12.51 -5.91 9.96
C VAL A 200 -12.00 -5.84 11.39
N VAL A 201 -10.69 -5.77 11.56
CA VAL A 201 -10.06 -5.54 12.86
C VAL A 201 -10.05 -4.04 13.11
N PRO A 202 -10.71 -3.53 14.17
CA PRO A 202 -10.72 -2.11 14.47
C PRO A 202 -9.33 -1.66 14.90
N MET A 203 -8.71 -0.77 14.12
CA MET A 203 -7.48 -0.12 14.54
C MET A 203 -7.75 0.76 15.76
N LYS A 204 -7.03 0.51 16.86
CA LYS A 204 -6.94 1.45 17.98
C LYS A 204 -6.07 2.63 17.55
N SER A 205 -6.59 3.52 16.70
CA SER A 205 -5.96 4.82 16.50
C SER A 205 -5.96 5.51 17.86
N SER A 206 -4.78 5.68 18.47
CA SER A 206 -4.70 6.43 19.72
C SER A 206 -5.05 7.89 19.39
N LEU A 207 -5.81 8.56 20.25
CA LEU A 207 -6.29 9.94 19.99
C LEU A 207 -5.16 10.94 19.67
N LEU A 208 -3.92 10.59 19.99
CA LEU A 208 -2.70 11.36 19.68
C LEU A 208 -2.23 11.18 18.22
N ASP A 209 -2.51 10.05 17.57
CA ASP A 209 -2.10 9.77 16.18
C ASP A 209 -2.85 10.66 15.17
N GLY A 210 -4.09 11.04 15.50
CA GLY A 210 -4.87 12.01 14.73
C GLY A 210 -4.37 13.45 14.84
N VAL A 211 -3.64 13.79 15.91
CA VAL A 211 -3.01 15.11 16.10
C VAL A 211 -1.64 15.19 15.44
N LEU A 212 -0.94 14.05 15.32
CA LEU A 212 0.39 13.94 14.72
C LEU A 212 0.38 13.51 13.24
N ALA A 213 -0.79 13.34 12.63
CA ALA A 213 -0.95 12.89 11.24
C ALA A 213 -0.19 11.58 10.92
N ASN A 214 -0.06 10.69 11.92
CA ASN A 214 0.63 9.40 11.83
C ASN A 214 -0.36 8.21 11.80
N ALA A 215 -1.65 8.47 11.60
CA ALA A 215 -2.63 7.40 11.45
C ALA A 215 -2.29 6.58 10.20
N LYS A 216 -1.82 5.34 10.39
CA LYS A 216 -1.63 4.40 9.29
C LYS A 216 -2.98 4.13 8.66
N ASP A 217 -3.09 4.50 7.41
CA ASP A 217 -4.32 4.57 6.65
C ASP A 217 -4.63 3.19 6.02
N GLU A 218 -4.61 2.18 6.88
CA GLU A 218 -4.58 0.76 6.59
C GLU A 218 -5.91 0.09 6.99
N LEU A 219 -6.36 -0.85 6.16
CA LEU A 219 -7.48 -1.73 6.48
C LEU A 219 -6.95 -3.11 6.81
N ILE A 220 -7.33 -3.63 7.97
CA ILE A 220 -6.92 -4.93 8.48
C ILE A 220 -8.12 -5.87 8.46
N ILE A 221 -7.97 -7.01 7.77
CA ILE A 221 -9.00 -8.04 7.66
C ILE A 221 -8.50 -9.33 8.31
N ASP A 222 -9.26 -9.84 9.27
CA ASP A 222 -9.01 -11.15 9.88
C ASP A 222 -9.50 -12.26 8.94
N LEU A 223 -8.57 -13.01 8.37
CA LEU A 223 -8.85 -14.05 7.39
C LEU A 223 -9.64 -15.22 8.00
N THR A 224 -9.57 -15.42 9.32
CA THR A 224 -10.27 -16.53 10.01
C THR A 224 -11.78 -16.33 10.10
N LYS A 225 -12.24 -15.08 9.96
CA LYS A 225 -13.67 -14.72 10.01
C LYS A 225 -14.36 -14.77 8.65
N LEU A 226 -13.59 -15.01 7.59
CA LEU A 226 -14.08 -15.05 6.21
C LEU A 226 -14.42 -16.45 5.72
N ASP A 227 -13.98 -17.48 6.43
CA ASP A 227 -14.39 -18.83 6.15
C ASP A 227 -15.81 -19.06 6.68
N PRO A 228 -16.77 -19.52 5.85
CA PRO A 228 -18.08 -19.89 6.36
C PRO A 228 -17.90 -21.00 7.41
N PRO A 229 -18.71 -21.04 8.47
CA PRO A 229 -18.71 -22.18 9.37
C PRO A 229 -18.98 -23.44 8.54
N ASP A 230 -18.10 -24.44 8.66
CA ASP A 230 -18.24 -25.72 7.97
C ASP A 230 -19.69 -26.22 8.07
N PRO A 231 -20.35 -26.59 6.95
CA PRO A 231 -21.73 -27.06 6.98
C PRO A 231 -21.90 -28.31 7.86
N GLU A 232 -20.84 -29.09 8.08
CA GLU A 232 -20.85 -30.23 9.01
C GLU A 232 -21.01 -29.80 10.48
N VAL A 233 -20.40 -28.68 10.89
CA VAL A 233 -20.47 -28.19 12.29
C VAL A 233 -21.84 -27.58 12.61
N SER A 234 -22.48 -26.97 11.61
CA SER A 234 -23.86 -26.44 11.66
C SER A 234 -24.89 -27.56 11.88
N LEU A 235 -24.77 -28.66 11.13
CA LEU A 235 -25.67 -29.81 11.25
C LEU A 235 -25.51 -30.54 12.59
N ILE A 236 -24.27 -30.67 13.09
CA ILE A 236 -24.01 -31.29 14.41
C ILE A 236 -24.62 -30.45 15.55
N ARG A 237 -24.54 -29.11 15.50
CA ARG A 237 -25.19 -28.23 16.49
C ARG A 237 -26.72 -28.28 16.42
N SER A 238 -27.29 -28.45 15.22
CA SER A 238 -28.74 -28.56 15.05
C SER A 238 -29.27 -29.88 15.62
N CYS A 239 -28.55 -31.00 15.44
CA CYS A 239 -28.91 -32.29 16.01
C CYS A 239 -28.80 -32.33 17.54
N LEU A 240 -27.74 -31.76 18.13
CA LEU A 240 -27.56 -31.73 19.59
C LEU A 240 -28.62 -30.92 20.32
N ASN A 241 -29.19 -29.90 19.68
CA ASN A 241 -30.24 -29.09 20.30
C ASN A 241 -31.63 -29.77 20.25
N HIS A 242 -31.83 -30.76 19.38
CA HIS A 242 -33.12 -31.44 19.22
C HIS A 242 -33.30 -32.69 20.11
N GLU A 243 -32.23 -33.22 20.70
CA GLU A 243 -32.30 -34.35 21.65
C GLU A 243 -32.68 -33.93 23.09
N SER A 244 -32.96 -32.65 23.35
CA SER A 244 -33.31 -32.14 24.68
C SER A 244 -34.81 -32.05 24.99
N LEU A 245 -35.68 -32.66 24.16
CA LEU A 245 -37.13 -32.72 24.40
C LEU A 245 -37.65 -34.17 24.31
N CYS A 246 -37.34 -34.96 25.33
CA CYS A 246 -38.08 -36.14 25.80
C CYS A 246 -37.90 -36.24 27.32
#